data_AF-A0A2K5MQ49-F1
#
_entry.id   AF-A0A2K5MQ49-F1
#
_cell.length_a   1.000
_cell.length_b   1.000
_cell.length_c   1.000
_cell.angle_alpha   90.00
_cell.angle_beta   90.00
_cell.angle_gamma   90.00
#
_symmetry.space_group_name_H-M   'P 1'
#
loop_
_entity.id
_entity.type
_entity.pdbx_description
1 polymer ?
#
loop_
_entity_poly.entity_id
_entity_poly.type
_entity_poly.pdbx_seq_one_letter_code
_entity_poly.pdbx_strand_id
1 'polypeptide(L)'
;MEEKQPIKTEEPSKEDEPQQKETLTHLSLEAESKAEAKTPVLVETQRVDNANEKLEKPPENQKKLSDKDMVATKIQAWWRGTLVRRALLHAALSACIIQCWWRLILSKILEKRRRAALEAFSQEEWAAVTLQSQARMWRIRRRYCQVLNAVRIIQAYWRCRSCASRGFIKGQYRVTANQLHLQLEILLGSGPCIVTECIPLAIKE
;
A
#
# COMPACT_ATOMS: atom_id res chain seq x y z
N MET A 1 41.94 11.49 -2.88
CA MET A 1 41.53 10.97 -4.20
C MET A 1 40.26 10.19 -3.96
N GLU A 2 39.11 10.85 -4.08
CA GLU A 2 37.79 10.25 -3.86
C GLU A 2 36.92 10.61 -5.06
N GLU A 3 36.48 9.60 -5.79
CA GLU A 3 35.61 9.77 -6.96
C GLU A 3 34.17 10.04 -6.51
N LYS A 4 33.64 11.23 -6.82
CA LYS A 4 32.20 11.46 -6.81
C LYS A 4 31.60 11.01 -8.14
N GLN A 5 30.84 9.92 -8.12
CA GLN A 5 29.98 9.55 -9.25
C GLN A 5 28.74 10.49 -9.31
N PRO A 6 28.25 10.84 -10.52
CA PRO A 6 27.12 11.74 -10.67
C PRO A 6 25.77 11.01 -10.55
N ILE A 7 24.80 11.70 -9.94
CA ILE A 7 23.40 11.30 -9.91
C ILE A 7 22.82 11.43 -11.33
N LYS A 8 22.19 10.37 -11.86
CA LYS A 8 21.37 10.45 -13.06
C LYS A 8 19.98 10.96 -12.68
N THR A 9 19.54 12.01 -13.37
CA THR A 9 18.16 12.49 -13.34
C THR A 9 17.45 11.98 -14.59
N GLU A 10 16.43 11.16 -14.43
CA GLU A 10 15.53 10.75 -15.51
C GLU A 10 14.19 11.47 -15.33
N GLU A 11 13.84 12.36 -16.27
CA GLU A 11 12.43 12.64 -16.57
C GLU A 11 11.92 11.55 -17.52
N PRO A 12 10.62 11.21 -17.44
CA PRO A 12 9.74 11.78 -18.46
C PRO A 12 8.40 12.28 -17.91
N SER A 13 7.96 13.43 -18.41
CA SER A 13 6.59 13.92 -18.27
C SER A 13 6.00 14.17 -19.65
N LYS A 14 4.94 13.42 -19.99
CA LYS A 14 3.89 13.78 -20.97
C LYS A 14 2.64 12.93 -20.74
N GLU A 15 1.48 13.60 -20.71
CA GLU A 15 0.19 13.25 -21.36
C GLU A 15 -0.37 11.80 -21.10
N ASP A 16 -1.61 11.57 -20.64
CA ASP A 16 -2.88 12.20 -21.01
C ASP A 16 -3.96 12.19 -19.90
N GLU A 17 -4.90 13.14 -19.98
CA GLU A 17 -6.25 13.08 -19.36
C GLU A 17 -7.23 12.43 -20.38
N PRO A 18 -8.39 11.86 -19.95
CA PRO A 18 -9.59 12.69 -20.12
C PRO A 18 -10.68 12.50 -19.04
N GLN A 19 -11.56 13.50 -18.98
CA GLN A 19 -12.69 13.64 -18.07
C GLN A 19 -13.99 12.93 -18.52
N GLN A 20 -14.99 12.99 -17.62
CA GLN A 20 -16.43 12.76 -17.82
C GLN A 20 -16.85 11.27 -17.88
N LYS A 21 -18.02 10.87 -17.34
CA LYS A 21 -19.27 11.64 -17.14
C LYS A 21 -20.12 11.11 -15.98
N GLU A 22 -20.99 11.96 -15.45
CA GLU A 22 -21.96 11.67 -14.38
C GLU A 22 -23.14 10.79 -14.89
N THR A 23 -23.79 10.04 -13.98
CA THR A 23 -25.27 9.91 -13.88
C THR A 23 -25.66 9.28 -12.53
N LEU A 24 -26.74 9.76 -11.93
CA LEU A 24 -27.22 9.42 -10.57
C LEU A 24 -28.72 9.06 -10.61
N THR A 25 -29.07 7.81 -10.32
CA THR A 25 -30.42 7.30 -9.95
C THR A 25 -30.26 5.84 -9.48
N HIS A 26 -30.61 5.33 -8.28
CA HIS A 26 -31.65 5.56 -7.25
C HIS A 26 -32.80 4.52 -7.32
N LEU A 27 -32.89 3.65 -6.28
CA LEU A 27 -33.95 2.64 -6.02
C LEU A 27 -34.06 1.53 -7.10
N SER A 28 -34.63 0.32 -6.93
CA SER A 28 -35.15 -0.52 -5.82
C SER A 28 -35.33 -1.96 -6.41
N LEU A 29 -35.64 -3.07 -5.70
CA LEU A 29 -35.97 -3.39 -4.30
C LEU A 29 -35.62 -4.89 -4.05
N GLU A 30 -35.85 -5.40 -2.84
CA GLU A 30 -35.94 -6.84 -2.55
C GLU A 30 -37.29 -7.43 -2.97
N ALA A 31 -37.30 -8.69 -3.42
CA ALA A 31 -38.48 -9.55 -3.41
C ALA A 31 -38.07 -11.04 -3.41
N GLU A 32 -38.22 -11.71 -2.26
CA GLU A 32 -38.17 -13.18 -2.19
C GLU A 32 -39.50 -13.80 -2.63
N SER A 33 -39.47 -14.97 -3.27
CA SER A 33 -40.57 -15.94 -3.18
C SER A 33 -40.10 -17.38 -3.43
N LYS A 34 -40.34 -18.26 -2.46
CA LYS A 34 -40.12 -19.73 -2.52
C LYS A 34 -41.29 -20.46 -3.22
N ALA A 35 -41.09 -21.78 -3.40
CA ALA A 35 -42.08 -22.83 -3.68
C ALA A 35 -42.58 -22.93 -5.14
N GLU A 36 -42.94 -24.09 -5.70
CA GLU A 36 -42.65 -25.51 -5.39
C GLU A 36 -42.99 -26.34 -6.66
N ALA A 37 -42.65 -27.64 -6.71
CA ALA A 37 -42.68 -28.45 -7.93
C ALA A 37 -44.08 -28.83 -8.49
N LYS A 38 -44.19 -28.95 -9.83
CA LYS A 38 -44.82 -30.09 -10.54
C LYS A 38 -44.76 -29.97 -12.08
N THR A 39 -44.33 -31.04 -12.74
CA THR A 39 -44.68 -31.40 -14.13
C THR A 39 -46.14 -31.86 -14.21
N PRO A 40 -46.85 -31.78 -15.36
CA PRO A 40 -46.91 -32.97 -16.27
C PRO A 40 -47.29 -32.71 -17.77
N VAL A 41 -47.44 -33.81 -18.55
CA VAL A 41 -48.16 -33.96 -19.87
C VAL A 41 -47.47 -33.30 -21.10
N LEU A 42 -46.82 -34.06 -22.01
CA LEU A 42 -47.31 -34.97 -23.09
C LEU A 42 -47.72 -34.25 -24.39
N VAL A 43 -46.94 -34.46 -25.47
CA VAL A 43 -47.37 -34.30 -26.87
C VAL A 43 -46.80 -35.47 -27.71
N GLU A 44 -47.65 -36.48 -27.90
CA GLU A 44 -47.70 -37.36 -29.08
C GLU A 44 -48.12 -36.56 -30.33
N THR A 45 -47.87 -36.90 -31.60
CA THR A 45 -47.06 -37.92 -32.31
C THR A 45 -46.88 -37.37 -33.73
N GLN A 46 -45.79 -37.67 -34.46
CA GLN A 46 -45.88 -37.75 -35.92
C GLN A 46 -45.20 -39.01 -36.45
N ARG A 47 -46.05 -39.90 -36.96
CA ARG A 47 -45.72 -41.18 -37.57
C ARG A 47 -45.90 -41.02 -39.07
N VAL A 48 -44.87 -41.35 -39.85
CA VAL A 48 -44.96 -41.48 -41.30
C VAL A 48 -44.53 -42.90 -41.62
N ASP A 49 -45.47 -43.70 -42.11
CA ASP A 49 -45.24 -45.09 -42.53
C ASP A 49 -44.87 -45.14 -44.03
N ASN A 50 -44.17 -46.22 -44.42
CA ASN A 50 -43.86 -46.67 -45.80
C ASN A 50 -42.71 -45.92 -46.54
N ALA A 51 -41.88 -46.56 -47.36
CA ALA A 51 -41.94 -47.91 -47.93
C ALA A 51 -40.54 -48.55 -48.19
N ASN A 52 -40.57 -49.87 -48.43
CA ASN A 52 -39.61 -50.71 -49.17
C ASN A 52 -38.24 -51.08 -48.55
N GLU A 53 -38.19 -52.34 -48.12
CA GLU A 53 -37.18 -53.34 -48.51
C GLU A 53 -35.76 -52.87 -48.87
N LYS A 54 -34.85 -52.94 -47.89
CA LYS A 54 -33.71 -53.86 -48.01
C LYS A 54 -33.16 -54.25 -46.63
N LEU A 55 -33.71 -55.31 -46.04
CA LEU A 55 -33.02 -56.01 -44.97
C LEU A 55 -31.88 -56.81 -45.62
N GLU A 56 -30.72 -56.17 -45.84
CA GLU A 56 -29.53 -56.88 -46.29
C GLU A 56 -29.09 -57.86 -45.21
N LYS A 57 -29.49 -59.13 -45.42
CA LYS A 57 -29.02 -60.26 -44.64
C LYS A 57 -27.50 -60.19 -44.58
N PRO A 58 -26.87 -60.34 -43.38
CA PRO A 58 -25.42 -60.51 -43.30
C PRO A 58 -25.00 -61.63 -44.25
N PRO A 59 -23.93 -61.47 -45.05
CA PRO A 59 -23.50 -62.51 -45.98
C PRO A 59 -23.13 -63.78 -45.20
N GLU A 60 -24.02 -64.77 -45.28
CA GLU A 60 -23.95 -66.02 -44.52
C GLU A 60 -22.89 -66.96 -45.11
N ASN A 61 -21.63 -66.53 -45.04
CA ASN A 61 -20.48 -67.40 -45.19
C ASN A 61 -19.97 -67.79 -43.80
N GLN A 62 -20.74 -68.65 -43.14
CA GLN A 62 -20.29 -69.37 -41.94
C GLN A 62 -19.19 -70.37 -42.31
N LYS A 63 -18.01 -69.86 -42.66
CA LYS A 63 -16.76 -70.62 -42.47
C LYS A 63 -16.75 -70.97 -40.99
N LYS A 64 -16.88 -72.26 -40.68
CA LYS A 64 -16.65 -72.79 -39.33
C LYS A 64 -15.21 -72.43 -38.94
N LEU A 65 -15.05 -71.29 -38.27
CA LEU A 65 -13.79 -70.88 -37.69
C LEU A 65 -13.31 -72.03 -36.82
N SER A 66 -12.05 -72.45 -37.02
CA SER A 66 -11.49 -73.49 -36.17
C SER A 66 -11.53 -73.00 -34.73
N ASP A 67 -11.68 -73.89 -33.74
CA ASP A 67 -11.62 -73.47 -32.33
C ASP A 67 -10.36 -72.65 -32.01
N LYS A 68 -9.27 -72.92 -32.76
CA LYS A 68 -8.02 -72.16 -32.77
C LYS A 68 -8.23 -70.67 -33.11
N ASP A 69 -9.04 -70.35 -34.11
CA ASP A 69 -9.32 -68.98 -34.55
C ASP A 69 -10.20 -68.23 -33.54
N MET A 70 -11.16 -68.93 -32.93
CA MET A 70 -11.99 -68.37 -31.86
C MET A 70 -11.15 -68.09 -30.59
N VAL A 71 -10.23 -68.98 -30.23
CA VAL A 71 -9.28 -68.77 -29.12
C VAL A 71 -8.32 -67.63 -29.44
N ALA A 72 -7.77 -67.56 -30.66
CA ALA A 72 -6.90 -66.47 -31.09
C ALA A 72 -7.63 -65.11 -31.02
N THR A 73 -8.89 -65.05 -31.45
CA THR A 73 -9.73 -63.84 -31.38
C THR A 73 -9.96 -63.39 -29.94
N LYS A 74 -10.23 -64.32 -29.01
CA LYS A 74 -10.33 -64.02 -27.56
C LYS A 74 -9.03 -63.44 -27.00
N ILE A 75 -7.88 -64.03 -27.36
CA ILE A 75 -6.55 -63.54 -26.94
C ILE A 75 -6.27 -62.13 -27.51
N GLN A 76 -6.56 -61.90 -28.79
CA GLN A 76 -6.39 -60.58 -29.42
C GLN A 76 -7.31 -59.51 -28.82
N ALA A 77 -8.56 -59.84 -28.53
CA ALA A 77 -9.51 -58.94 -27.87
C ALA A 77 -9.05 -58.58 -26.46
N TRP A 78 -8.55 -59.56 -25.69
CA TRP A 78 -7.96 -59.35 -24.37
C TRP A 78 -6.74 -58.44 -24.40
N TRP A 79 -5.81 -58.65 -25.35
CA TRP A 79 -4.64 -57.78 -25.52
C TRP A 79 -5.01 -56.35 -25.90
N ARG A 80 -5.90 -56.15 -26.89
CA ARG A 80 -6.38 -54.81 -27.28
C ARG A 80 -7.07 -54.10 -26.11
N GLY A 81 -7.96 -54.80 -25.39
CA GLY A 81 -8.63 -54.25 -24.21
C GLY A 81 -7.68 -53.95 -23.04
N THR A 82 -6.58 -54.68 -22.89
CA THR A 82 -5.56 -54.40 -21.85
C THR A 82 -4.70 -53.19 -22.22
N LEU A 83 -4.31 -53.07 -23.49
CA LEU A 83 -3.51 -51.97 -24.01
C LEU A 83 -4.28 -50.63 -23.92
N VAL A 84 -5.56 -50.61 -24.31
CA VAL A 84 -6.42 -49.43 -24.18
C VAL A 84 -6.61 -49.02 -22.71
N ARG A 85 -6.85 -49.98 -21.79
CA ARG A 85 -6.97 -49.66 -20.35
C ARG A 85 -5.70 -49.05 -19.78
N ARG A 86 -4.51 -49.56 -20.15
CA ARG A 86 -3.23 -48.98 -19.73
C ARG A 86 -3.05 -47.54 -20.27
N ALA A 87 -3.38 -47.31 -21.53
CA ALA A 87 -3.31 -45.98 -22.14
C ALA A 87 -4.27 -44.98 -21.46
N LEU A 88 -5.51 -45.39 -21.20
CA LEU A 88 -6.50 -44.57 -20.49
C LEU A 88 -6.09 -44.25 -19.05
N LEU A 89 -5.55 -45.23 -18.31
CA LEU A 89 -5.02 -44.99 -16.95
C LEU A 89 -3.86 -44.00 -16.97
N HIS A 90 -2.92 -44.14 -17.90
CA HIS A 90 -1.80 -43.21 -18.05
C HIS A 90 -2.31 -41.79 -18.38
N ALA A 91 -3.21 -41.65 -19.36
CA ALA A 91 -3.80 -40.37 -19.74
C ALA A 91 -4.58 -39.72 -18.59
N ALA A 92 -5.36 -40.50 -17.82
CA ALA A 92 -6.10 -40.02 -16.65
C ALA A 92 -5.16 -39.54 -15.53
N LEU A 93 -4.05 -40.25 -15.27
CA LEU A 93 -3.03 -39.83 -14.31
C LEU A 93 -2.33 -38.55 -14.77
N SER A 94 -1.92 -38.44 -16.04
CA SER A 94 -1.33 -37.22 -16.58
C SER A 94 -2.29 -36.03 -16.48
N ALA A 95 -3.58 -36.21 -16.83
CA ALA A 95 -4.60 -35.18 -16.70
C ALA A 95 -4.82 -34.76 -15.23
N CYS A 96 -4.85 -35.72 -14.31
CA CYS A 96 -4.99 -35.46 -12.87
C CYS A 96 -3.83 -34.60 -12.34
N ILE A 97 -2.58 -34.93 -12.70
CA ILE A 97 -1.39 -34.15 -12.31
C ILE A 97 -1.50 -32.71 -12.83
N ILE A 98 -1.86 -32.52 -14.11
CA ILE A 98 -2.03 -31.20 -14.72
C ILE A 98 -3.15 -30.39 -14.02
N GLN A 99 -4.29 -31.03 -13.72
CA GLN A 99 -5.40 -30.37 -13.01
C GLN A 99 -5.02 -29.97 -11.58
N CYS A 100 -4.33 -30.83 -10.83
CA CYS A 100 -3.84 -30.52 -9.49
C CYS A 100 -2.83 -29.37 -9.50
N TRP A 101 -1.93 -29.34 -10.48
CA TRP A 101 -0.96 -28.26 -10.67
C TRP A 101 -1.64 -26.91 -10.98
N TRP A 102 -2.64 -26.91 -11.88
CA TRP A 102 -3.45 -25.72 -12.17
C TRP A 102 -4.21 -25.20 -10.95
N ARG A 103 -4.84 -26.09 -10.15
CA ARG A 103 -5.51 -25.71 -8.89
C ARG A 103 -4.54 -25.04 -7.91
N LEU A 104 -3.32 -25.58 -7.77
CA LEU A 104 -2.28 -25.03 -6.91
C LEU A 104 -1.75 -23.67 -7.40
N ILE A 105 -1.65 -23.46 -8.72
CA ILE A 105 -1.27 -22.16 -9.28
C ILE A 105 -2.38 -21.14 -9.09
N LEU A 106 -3.63 -21.52 -9.34
CA LEU A 106 -4.77 -20.63 -9.16
C LEU A 106 -4.93 -20.19 -7.70
N SER A 107 -4.77 -21.10 -6.73
CA SER A 107 -4.79 -20.73 -5.31
C SER A 107 -3.65 -19.78 -4.96
N LYS A 108 -2.42 -20.03 -5.43
CA LYS A 108 -1.27 -19.11 -5.24
C LYS A 108 -1.51 -17.71 -5.85
N ILE A 109 -2.16 -17.62 -7.01
CA ILE A 109 -2.50 -16.33 -7.63
C ILE A 109 -3.57 -15.60 -6.82
N LEU A 110 -4.61 -16.30 -6.36
CA LEU A 110 -5.67 -15.72 -5.52
C LEU A 110 -5.14 -15.28 -4.15
N GLU A 111 -4.26 -16.06 -3.52
CA GLU A 111 -3.58 -15.67 -2.28
C GLU A 111 -2.71 -14.43 -2.47
N LYS A 112 -1.92 -14.34 -3.54
CA LYS A 112 -1.12 -13.15 -3.86
C LYS A 112 -2.01 -11.92 -4.03
N ARG A 113 -3.11 -12.03 -4.79
CA ARG A 113 -4.08 -10.93 -4.95
C ARG A 113 -4.71 -10.52 -3.61
N ARG A 114 -5.08 -11.49 -2.77
CA ARG A 114 -5.65 -11.22 -1.43
C ARG A 114 -4.65 -10.53 -0.50
N ARG A 115 -3.38 -10.96 -0.50
CA ARG A 115 -2.31 -10.31 0.28
C ARG A 115 -2.06 -8.89 -0.19
N ALA A 116 -1.91 -8.67 -1.50
CA ALA A 116 -1.72 -7.33 -2.07
C ALA A 116 -2.88 -6.37 -1.71
N ALA A 117 -4.13 -6.84 -1.73
CA ALA A 117 -5.29 -6.05 -1.30
C ALA A 117 -5.22 -5.69 0.20
N LEU A 118 -4.89 -6.66 1.07
CA LEU A 118 -4.73 -6.42 2.51
C LEU A 118 -3.54 -5.48 2.83
N GLU A 119 -2.45 -5.60 2.08
CA GLU A 119 -1.28 -4.72 2.19
C GLU A 119 -1.62 -3.28 1.78
N ALA A 120 -2.42 -3.08 0.72
CA ALA A 120 -2.89 -1.76 0.31
C ALA A 120 -3.74 -1.10 1.41
N PHE A 121 -4.75 -1.80 1.95
CA PHE A 121 -5.56 -1.27 3.06
C PHE A 121 -4.70 -0.97 4.30
N SER A 122 -3.74 -1.83 4.64
CA SER A 122 -2.84 -1.59 5.77
C SER A 122 -1.95 -0.36 5.54
N GLN A 123 -1.46 -0.13 4.31
CA GLN A 123 -0.70 1.07 3.95
C GLN A 123 -1.55 2.34 4.07
N GLU A 124 -2.82 2.31 3.64
CA GLU A 124 -3.76 3.41 3.80
C GLU A 124 -4.02 3.74 5.27
N GLU A 125 -4.26 2.72 6.11
CA GLU A 125 -4.42 2.88 7.57
C GLU A 125 -3.15 3.47 8.23
N TRP A 126 -1.98 2.93 7.90
CA TRP A 126 -0.69 3.44 8.41
C TRP A 126 -0.44 4.89 7.99
N ALA A 127 -0.73 5.25 6.73
CA ALA A 127 -0.62 6.61 6.24
C ALA A 127 -1.60 7.55 6.98
N ALA A 128 -2.86 7.12 7.16
CA ALA A 128 -3.88 7.89 7.87
C ALA A 128 -3.51 8.11 9.34
N VAL A 129 -3.07 7.07 10.08
CA VAL A 129 -2.63 7.18 11.48
C VAL A 129 -1.39 8.07 11.60
N THR A 130 -0.43 7.93 10.69
CA THR A 130 0.77 8.78 10.65
C THR A 130 0.38 10.24 10.44
N LEU A 131 -0.44 10.55 9.44
CA LEU A 131 -0.92 11.90 9.16
C LEU A 131 -1.73 12.50 10.32
N GLN A 132 -2.62 11.72 10.93
CA GLN A 132 -3.39 12.14 12.10
C GLN A 132 -2.49 12.46 13.30
N SER A 133 -1.49 11.62 13.58
CA SER A 133 -0.54 11.85 14.69
C SER A 133 0.29 13.11 14.47
N GLN A 134 0.79 13.33 13.24
CA GLN A 134 1.50 14.55 12.86
C GLN A 134 0.62 15.79 12.96
N ALA A 135 -0.64 15.74 12.50
CA ALA A 135 -1.58 16.85 12.61
C ALA A 135 -1.90 17.21 14.07
N ARG A 136 -2.08 16.21 14.94
CA ARG A 136 -2.27 16.40 16.40
C ARG A 136 -1.03 17.01 17.04
N MET A 137 0.16 16.47 16.77
CA MET A 137 1.45 16.98 17.25
C MET A 137 1.68 18.43 16.80
N TRP A 138 1.46 18.73 15.52
CA TRP A 138 1.63 20.07 14.96
C TRP A 138 0.69 21.09 15.59
N ARG A 139 -0.58 20.74 15.82
CA ARG A 139 -1.55 21.60 16.50
C ARG A 139 -1.08 21.98 17.91
N ILE A 140 -0.61 21.00 18.70
CA ILE A 140 -0.08 21.22 20.06
C ILE A 140 1.19 22.08 20.00
N ARG A 141 2.16 21.73 19.13
CA ARG A 141 3.42 22.47 18.97
C ARG A 141 3.19 23.91 18.55
N ARG A 142 2.26 24.17 17.61
CA ARG A 142 1.87 25.53 17.19
C ARG A 142 1.31 26.34 18.36
N ARG A 143 0.40 25.76 19.16
CA ARG A 143 -0.16 26.44 20.34
C ARG A 143 0.90 26.72 21.42
N TYR A 144 1.78 25.75 21.68
CA TYR A 144 2.90 25.91 22.60
C TYR A 144 3.84 27.05 22.16
N CYS A 145 4.26 27.05 20.88
CA CYS A 145 5.12 28.11 20.33
C CYS A 145 4.46 29.49 20.36
N GLN A 146 3.15 29.59 20.11
CA GLN A 146 2.40 30.85 20.25
C GLN A 146 2.45 31.39 21.68
N VAL A 147 2.14 30.55 22.67
CA VAL A 147 2.18 30.95 24.10
C VAL A 147 3.61 31.29 24.53
N LEU A 148 4.60 30.49 24.14
CA LEU A 148 6.01 30.73 24.46
C LEU A 148 6.51 32.06 23.86
N ASN A 149 6.12 32.39 22.63
CA ASN A 149 6.47 33.67 22.01
C ASN A 149 5.79 34.84 22.72
N ALA A 150 4.51 34.72 23.09
CA ALA A 150 3.82 35.75 23.88
C ALA A 150 4.50 35.98 25.24
N VAL A 151 4.84 34.90 25.96
CA VAL A 151 5.57 34.96 27.23
C VAL A 151 6.94 35.62 27.05
N ARG A 152 7.69 35.27 25.99
CA ARG A 152 8.98 35.90 25.68
C ARG A 152 8.86 37.41 25.42
N ILE A 153 7.84 37.84 24.68
CA ILE A 153 7.57 39.27 24.43
C ILE A 153 7.26 40.00 25.75
N ILE A 154 6.38 39.44 26.59
CA ILE A 154 6.03 40.01 27.89
C ILE A 154 7.26 40.09 28.80
N GLN A 155 8.07 39.03 28.87
CA GLN A 155 9.31 39.00 29.64
C GLN A 155 10.36 39.99 29.13
N ALA A 156 10.49 40.17 27.81
CA ALA A 156 11.38 41.15 27.21
C ALA A 156 10.92 42.58 27.56
N TYR A 157 9.62 42.89 27.41
CA TYR A 157 9.05 44.17 27.81
C TYR A 157 9.30 44.47 29.29
N TRP A 158 9.04 43.51 30.18
CA TRP A 158 9.29 43.65 31.62
C TRP A 158 10.77 43.84 31.96
N ARG A 159 11.68 43.13 31.28
CA ARG A 159 13.13 43.32 31.45
C ARG A 159 13.56 44.70 30.98
N CYS A 160 13.19 45.12 29.77
CA CYS A 160 13.48 46.44 29.24
C CYS A 160 12.93 47.56 30.14
N ARG A 161 11.68 47.45 30.61
CA ARG A 161 11.07 48.41 31.54
C ARG A 161 11.80 48.46 32.89
N SER A 162 12.21 47.31 33.42
CA SER A 162 12.96 47.23 34.69
C SER A 162 14.38 47.78 34.57
N CYS A 163 15.07 47.59 33.44
CA CYS A 163 16.37 48.20 33.19
C CYS A 163 16.23 49.72 32.99
N ALA A 164 15.25 50.16 32.21
CA ALA A 164 14.98 51.59 31.98
C ALA A 164 14.66 52.34 33.28
N SER A 165 13.95 51.73 34.24
CA SER A 165 13.65 52.35 35.54
C SER A 165 14.80 52.31 36.55
N ARG A 166 15.79 51.42 36.38
CA ARG A 166 16.94 51.27 37.30
C ARG A 166 18.14 52.14 36.93
N GLY A 167 18.08 52.80 35.76
CA GLY A 167 19.20 53.52 35.19
C GLY A 167 20.33 52.60 34.72
N PHE A 168 21.35 53.18 34.09
CA PHE A 168 22.54 52.44 33.68
C PHE A 168 23.82 53.13 34.13
N ILE A 169 24.85 52.33 34.40
CA ILE A 169 26.18 52.80 34.81
C ILE A 169 27.13 52.48 33.67
N LYS A 170 27.79 53.51 33.13
CA LYS A 170 28.81 53.41 32.09
C LYS A 170 30.15 53.78 32.69
N GLY A 171 31.01 52.77 32.86
CA GLY A 171 32.39 52.96 33.31
C GLY A 171 33.32 53.16 32.13
N GLN A 172 34.14 54.21 32.18
CA GLN A 172 35.34 54.37 31.38
C GLN A 172 36.53 54.36 32.32
N TYR A 173 37.54 53.54 32.03
CA TYR A 173 38.78 53.50 32.80
C TYR A 173 39.98 53.69 31.86
N ARG A 174 40.99 54.40 32.35
CA ARG A 174 42.27 54.59 31.67
C ARG A 174 43.38 54.22 32.63
N VAL A 175 44.08 53.13 32.31
CA VAL A 175 45.28 52.71 33.04
C VAL A 175 46.46 53.53 32.52
N THR A 176 47.20 54.16 33.41
CA THR A 176 48.53 54.72 33.15
C THR A 176 49.53 54.05 34.09
N ALA A 177 50.84 54.17 33.84
CA ALA A 177 51.86 53.46 34.61
C ALA A 177 51.69 53.65 36.13
N ASN A 178 51.45 54.88 36.59
CA ASN A 178 51.47 55.18 38.02
C ASN A 178 50.06 55.35 38.63
N GLN A 179 49.01 55.41 37.80
CA GLN A 179 47.64 55.76 38.23
C GLN A 179 46.57 55.11 37.33
N LEU A 180 45.48 54.66 37.95
CA LEU A 180 44.23 54.27 37.32
C LEU A 180 43.23 55.43 37.39
N HIS A 181 42.85 56.00 36.25
CA HIS A 181 41.76 56.97 36.18
C HIS A 181 40.45 56.25 35.87
N LEU A 182 39.47 56.35 36.78
CA LEU A 182 38.13 55.79 36.64
C LEU A 182 37.09 56.91 36.50
N GLN A 183 36.22 56.80 35.50
CA GLN A 183 35.08 57.68 35.29
C GLN A 183 33.81 56.84 35.19
N LEU A 184 32.86 57.08 36.09
CA LEU A 184 31.56 56.43 36.14
C LEU A 184 30.48 57.44 35.79
N GLU A 185 29.79 57.22 34.67
CA GLU A 185 28.59 57.95 34.26
C GLU A 185 27.36 57.14 34.69
N ILE A 186 26.60 57.64 35.66
CA ILE A 186 25.40 57.02 36.20
C ILE A 186 24.19 57.80 35.64
N LEU A 187 23.36 57.11 34.86
CA LEU A 187 22.18 57.68 34.23
C LEU A 187 20.91 57.13 34.88
N LEU A 188 20.47 57.79 35.96
CA LEU A 188 19.10 57.67 36.48
C LEU A 188 18.19 58.66 35.74
N GLY A 189 16.89 58.38 35.66
CA GLY A 189 15.92 59.11 34.82
C GLY A 189 15.71 60.61 35.13
N SER A 190 16.47 61.20 36.05
CA SER A 190 16.50 62.64 36.36
C SER A 190 17.71 63.37 35.75
N GLY A 191 18.66 62.67 35.12
CA GLY A 191 19.85 63.24 34.49
C GLY A 191 21.15 62.43 34.75
N PRO A 192 22.21 62.65 33.95
CA PRO A 192 23.52 62.03 34.19
C PRO A 192 24.20 62.62 35.43
N CYS A 193 24.68 61.77 36.34
CA CYS A 193 25.69 62.12 37.32
C CYS A 193 27.03 61.45 36.99
N ILE A 194 28.12 62.22 37.05
CA ILE A 194 29.47 61.77 36.67
C ILE A 194 30.33 61.76 37.94
N VAL A 195 30.96 60.61 38.20
CA VAL A 195 31.90 60.42 39.31
C VAL A 195 33.27 60.08 38.71
N THR A 196 34.32 60.79 39.12
CA THR A 196 35.70 60.58 38.66
C THR A 196 36.63 60.33 39.84
N GLU A 197 37.44 59.29 39.76
CA GLU A 197 38.39 58.87 40.79
C GLU A 197 39.75 58.52 40.18
N CYS A 198 40.83 58.86 40.87
CA CYS A 198 42.21 58.55 40.46
C CYS A 198 42.88 57.70 41.54
N ILE A 199 43.05 56.41 41.28
CA ILE A 199 43.64 55.45 42.21
C ILE A 199 45.12 55.30 41.87
N PRO A 200 46.07 55.66 42.77
CA PRO A 200 47.49 55.45 42.53
C PRO A 200 47.81 53.96 42.49
N LEU A 201 48.55 53.53 41.47
CA LEU A 201 49.01 52.15 41.34
C LEU A 201 50.42 52.05 41.91
N ALA A 202 50.54 51.40 43.07
CA ALA A 202 51.84 51.04 43.63
C ALA A 202 52.44 49.89 42.80
N ILE A 203 53.11 50.22 41.69
CA ILE A 203 54.02 49.29 41.02
C ILE A 203 55.13 48.99 42.02
N LYS A 204 55.22 47.72 42.43
CA LYS A 204 56.33 47.20 43.20
C LYS A 204 57.31 46.60 42.19
N GLU A 205 58.46 47.24 42.05
CA GLU A 205 59.61 46.70 41.32
C GLU A 205 60.19 45.45 42.05
#